data_AF-A0A5J4L0N2-F1
#
_entry.id   AF-A0A5J4L0N2-F1
#
_cell.length_a   1.000
_cell.length_b   1.000
_cell.length_c   1.000
_cell.angle_alpha   90.00
_cell.angle_beta   90.00
_cell.angle_gamma   90.00
#
_symmetry.space_group_name_H-M   'P 1'
#
loop_
_entity.id
_entity.type
_entity.pdbx_description
1 polymer ?
#
loop_
_entity_poly.entity_id
_entity_poly.type
_entity_poly.pdbx_seq_one_letter_code
_entity_poly.pdbx_strand_id
1 'polypeptide(L)'
;MGTAIIFDTHAYVKRLKAVGFTEEQAEVQASTLAEIVEDKLATKRDIAGLKKDIDELEKRLEIRLKELESSVKADIIKWVAGMLVAQAVVIAALVKLM
;
A
#
# COMPACT_ATOMS: atom_id res chain seq x y z
N MET A 1 -17.95 -11.64 7.37
CA MET A 1 -18.69 -10.51 7.94
C MET A 1 -18.12 -10.26 9.34
N GLY A 2 -17.20 -9.30 9.49
CA GLY A 2 -16.69 -8.96 10.82
C GLY A 2 -17.78 -8.18 11.55
N THR A 3 -18.40 -8.78 12.57
CA THR A 3 -19.33 -8.07 13.45
C THR A 3 -18.60 -6.87 14.02
N ALA A 4 -19.10 -5.65 13.76
CA ALA A 4 -18.66 -4.49 14.52
C ALA A 4 -18.96 -4.82 15.98
N ILE A 5 -17.92 -4.94 16.80
CA ILE A 5 -18.11 -5.07 18.24
C ILE A 5 -18.56 -3.68 18.68
N ILE A 6 -19.88 -3.46 18.70
CA ILE A 6 -20.46 -2.27 19.32
C ILE A 6 -20.10 -2.40 20.79
N PHE A 7 -19.30 -1.46 21.29
CA PHE A 7 -18.97 -1.43 22.70
C PHE A 7 -20.24 -1.02 23.47
N ASP A 8 -20.86 -1.99 24.13
CA ASP A 8 -22.07 -1.75 24.91
C ASP A 8 -21.71 -1.12 26.26
N THR A 9 -21.69 0.21 26.27
CA THR A 9 -21.43 1.04 27.44
C THR A 9 -22.34 0.67 28.62
N HIS A 10 -23.62 0.35 28.37
CA HIS A 10 -24.58 0.03 29.42
C HIS A 10 -24.32 -1.34 30.06
N ALA A 11 -24.05 -2.36 29.24
CA ALA A 11 -23.66 -3.68 29.74
C ALA A 11 -22.32 -3.61 30.49
N TYR A 12 -21.39 -2.76 30.04
CA TYR A 12 -20.11 -2.53 30.71
C TYR A 12 -20.28 -1.87 32.08
N VAL A 13 -21.08 -0.79 32.18
CA VAL A 13 -21.42 -0.14 33.47
C VAL A 13 -22.04 -1.14 34.46
N LYS A 14 -23.00 -1.96 34.01
CA LYS A 14 -23.62 -3.00 34.86
C LYS A 14 -22.59 -3.99 35.42
N ARG A 15 -21.62 -4.41 34.60
CA ARG A 15 -20.56 -5.33 35.04
C ARG A 15 -19.64 -4.69 36.08
N LEU A 16 -19.26 -3.42 35.89
CA LEU A 16 -18.43 -2.69 36.85
C LEU A 16 -19.12 -2.52 38.20
N LYS A 17 -20.41 -2.15 38.19
CA LYS A 17 -21.20 -2.04 39.43
C LYS A 17 -21.34 -3.37 40.15
N ALA A 18 -21.49 -4.47 39.41
CA ALA A 18 -21.57 -5.81 39.99
C ALA A 18 -20.28 -6.23 40.73
N VAL A 19 -19.14 -5.60 40.45
CA VAL A 19 -17.87 -5.84 41.13
C VAL A 19 -17.48 -4.71 42.11
N GLY A 20 -18.43 -3.83 42.45
CA GLY A 20 -18.29 -2.86 43.55
C GLY A 20 -17.91 -1.44 43.15
N PHE A 21 -17.90 -1.10 41.85
CA PHE A 21 -17.74 0.29 41.41
C PHE A 21 -19.01 1.10 41.69
N THR A 22 -18.86 2.38 42.03
CA THR A 22 -20.02 3.29 42.08
C THR A 22 -20.56 3.56 40.68
N GLU A 23 -21.78 4.09 40.57
CA GLU A 23 -22.35 4.49 39.28
C GLU A 23 -21.42 5.49 38.57
N GLU A 24 -20.97 6.53 39.26
CA GLU A 24 -20.14 7.58 38.65
C GLU A 24 -18.81 7.01 38.15
N GLN A 25 -18.17 6.11 38.91
CA GLN A 25 -16.93 5.46 38.49
C GLN A 25 -17.15 4.59 37.25
N ALA A 26 -18.25 3.84 37.22
CA ALA A 26 -18.58 2.94 36.13
C ALA A 26 -18.90 3.73 34.85
N GLU A 27 -19.69 4.80 34.96
CA GLU A 27 -20.05 5.67 33.83
C GLU A 27 -18.84 6.36 33.23
N VAL A 28 -17.97 6.97 34.05
CA VAL A 28 -16.75 7.64 33.57
C VAL A 28 -15.81 6.68 32.86
N GLN A 29 -15.64 5.46 33.39
CA GLN A 29 -14.80 4.47 32.74
C GLN A 29 -15.39 3.99 31.41
N ALA A 30 -16.71 3.80 31.37
CA ALA A 30 -17.41 3.34 30.17
C ALA A 30 -17.39 4.40 29.06
N SER A 31 -17.62 5.68 29.38
CA SER A 31 -17.56 6.77 28.41
C SER A 31 -16.14 6.97 27.86
N THR A 32 -15.13 6.99 28.73
CA THR A 32 -13.73 7.14 28.33
C THR A 32 -13.28 5.99 27.43
N LEU A 33 -13.70 4.75 27.74
CA LEU A 33 -13.35 3.60 26.92
C LEU A 33 -14.10 3.60 25.57
N ALA A 34 -15.36 4.02 25.55
CA ALA A 34 -16.11 4.19 24.31
C ALA A 34 -15.42 5.21 23.38
N GLU A 35 -15.01 6.37 23.91
CA GLU A 35 -14.26 7.38 23.14
C GLU A 35 -12.96 6.81 22.55
N ILE A 36 -12.21 6.00 23.31
CA ILE A 36 -10.98 5.38 22.80
C ILE A 36 -11.30 4.38 21.67
N VAL A 37 -12.32 3.55 21.86
CA VAL A 37 -12.68 2.50 20.90
C VAL A 37 -13.26 3.07 19.61
N GLU A 38 -14.06 4.13 19.71
CA GLU A 38 -14.75 4.75 18.56
C GLU A 38 -13.84 5.72 17.80
N ASP A 39 -13.10 6.60 18.50
CA ASP A 39 -12.37 7.69 17.83
C ASP A 39 -10.87 7.41 17.60
N LYS A 40 -10.25 6.50 18.37
CA LYS A 40 -8.78 6.34 18.36
C LYS A 40 -8.28 5.05 17.71
N LEU A 41 -9.16 4.11 17.40
CA LEU A 41 -8.77 2.81 16.85
C LEU A 41 -9.13 2.69 15.37
N ALA A 42 -8.14 2.39 14.54
CA ALA A 42 -8.38 1.96 13.16
C ALA A 42 -9.19 0.66 13.15
N THR A 43 -10.25 0.62 12.35
CA THR A 43 -11.11 -0.55 12.25
C THR A 43 -10.49 -1.62 11.35
N LYS A 44 -10.98 -2.86 11.46
CA LYS A 44 -10.60 -3.93 10.53
C LYS A 44 -10.92 -3.58 9.07
N ARG A 45 -11.94 -2.74 8.84
CA ARG A 45 -12.31 -2.27 7.51
C ARG A 45 -11.27 -1.30 6.97
N ASP A 46 -10.78 -0.38 7.79
CA ASP A 46 -9.73 0.57 7.40
C ASP A 46 -8.45 -0.18 7.02
N ILE A 47 -8.06 -1.16 7.85
CA ILE A 47 -6.90 -2.02 7.57
C ILE A 47 -7.10 -2.82 6.27
N ALA A 48 -8.30 -3.36 6.02
CA ALA A 48 -8.60 -4.07 4.78
C ALA A 48 -8.55 -3.15 3.55
N GLY A 49 -8.99 -1.90 3.70
CA GLY A 49 -8.85 -0.86 2.68
C GLY A 49 -7.38 -0.59 2.36
N LEU A 50 -6.57 -0.31 3.38
CA LEU A 50 -5.14 -0.07 3.23
C LEU A 50 -4.40 -1.25 2.59
N LYS A 51 -4.74 -2.49 2.96
CA LYS A 51 -4.16 -3.68 2.32
C LYS A 51 -4.46 -3.74 0.83
N LYS A 52 -5.70 -3.45 0.44
CA LYS A 52 -6.10 -3.40 -0.97
C LYS A 52 -5.35 -2.29 -1.72
N ASP A 53 -5.20 -1.12 -1.10
CA ASP A 53 -4.49 0.00 -1.72
C ASP A 53 -2.99 -0.32 -1.90
N ILE A 54 -2.37 -1.00 -0.93
CA ILE A 54 -0.99 -1.51 -1.03
C ILE A 54 -0.89 -2.52 -2.17
N ASP A 55 -1.76 -3.53 -2.24
CA ASP A 55 -1.76 -4.52 -3.32
C ASP A 55 -1.91 -3.87 -4.72
N GLU A 56 -2.73 -2.81 -4.82
CA GLU A 56 -2.90 -2.06 -6.07
C GLU A 56 -1.67 -1.23 -6.44
N LEU A 57 -1.00 -0.63 -5.43
CA LEU A 57 0.26 0.09 -5.62
C LEU A 57 1.39 -0.85 -6.05
N GLU A 58 1.52 -2.02 -5.42
CA GLU A 58 2.51 -3.03 -5.79
C GLU A 58 2.35 -3.47 -7.24
N LYS A 59 1.12 -3.79 -7.66
CA LYS A 59 0.82 -4.13 -9.06
C LYS A 59 1.15 -3.00 -10.03
N ARG A 60 0.82 -1.76 -9.67
CA ARG A 60 1.16 -0.58 -10.49
C ARG A 60 2.68 -0.40 -10.61
N LEU A 61 3.43 -0.62 -9.54
CA LEU A 61 4.89 -0.56 -9.56
C LEU A 61 5.48 -1.66 -10.44
N GLU A 62 4.97 -2.90 -10.34
CA GLU A 62 5.44 -4.01 -11.18
C GLU A 62 5.23 -3.73 -12.68
N ILE A 63 4.06 -3.19 -13.06
CA ILE A 63 3.77 -2.80 -14.44
C ILE A 63 4.75 -1.72 -14.91
N ARG A 64 4.93 -0.65 -14.12
CA ARG A 64 5.85 0.46 -14.48
C ARG A 64 7.29 0.00 -14.61
N LEU A 65 7.74 -0.93 -13.76
CA LEU A 65 9.08 -1.51 -13.86
C LEU A 65 9.26 -2.30 -15.16
N LYS A 66 8.27 -3.13 -15.53
CA LYS A 66 8.31 -3.87 -16.81
C LYS A 66 8.30 -2.94 -18.02
N GLU A 67 7.50 -1.88 -17.98
CA GLU A 67 7.47 -0.86 -19.03
C GLU A 67 8.82 -0.16 -19.17
N LEU A 68 9.44 0.25 -18.06
CA LEU A 68 10.75 0.89 -18.05
C LEU A 68 11.85 -0.06 -18.54
N GLU A 69 11.83 -1.32 -18.12
CA GLU A 69 12.77 -2.34 -18.59
C GLU A 69 12.66 -2.51 -20.12
N SER A 70 11.44 -2.58 -20.63
CA SER A 70 11.17 -2.69 -22.07
C SER A 70 11.65 -1.45 -22.84
N SER A 71 11.36 -0.25 -22.35
CA SER A 71 11.78 1.00 -23.01
C SER A 71 13.30 1.12 -23.06
N VAL A 72 13.98 0.82 -21.95
CA VAL A 72 15.45 0.85 -21.87
C VAL A 72 16.06 -0.18 -22.83
N LYS A 73 15.54 -1.41 -22.88
CA LYS A 73 16.01 -2.42 -23.85
C LYS A 73 15.83 -1.95 -25.29
N ALA A 74 14.67 -1.40 -25.62
CA ALA A 74 14.39 -0.91 -26.97
C ALA A 74 15.33 0.23 -27.37
N ASP A 75 15.59 1.17 -26.45
CA ASP A 75 16.49 2.29 -26.71
C ASP A 75 17.94 1.82 -26.87
N ILE A 76 18.41 0.89 -26.04
CA ILE A 76 19.73 0.27 -26.20
C ILE A 76 19.84 -0.40 -27.58
N ILE A 77 18.84 -1.19 -27.99
CA ILE A 77 18.84 -1.87 -29.29
C ILE A 77 18.93 -0.85 -30.44
N LYS A 78 18.16 0.25 -30.39
CA LYS A 78 18.21 1.30 -31.40
C LYS A 78 19.60 1.94 -31.51
N TRP A 79 20.22 2.29 -30.37
CA TRP A 79 21.56 2.88 -30.35
C TRP A 79 22.63 1.91 -30.86
N VAL A 80 22.58 0.64 -30.43
CA VAL A 80 23.51 -0.39 -30.89
C VAL A 80 23.37 -0.62 -32.40
N ALA A 81 22.14 -0.73 -32.91
CA ALA A 81 21.89 -0.87 -34.35
C ALA A 81 22.45 0.32 -35.14
N GLY A 82 22.23 1.56 -34.66
CA GLY A 82 22.79 2.76 -35.29
C GLY A 82 24.33 2.76 -35.32
N MET A 83 24.98 2.35 -34.23
CA MET A 83 26.44 2.23 -34.17
C MET A 83 26.96 1.16 -35.13
N LEU A 84 26.31 0.00 -35.23
CA LEU A 84 26.71 -1.08 -36.15
C LEU A 84 26.62 -0.63 -37.62
N VAL A 85 25.55 0.09 -37.99
CA VAL A 85 25.42 0.66 -39.33
C VAL A 85 26.53 1.68 -39.60
N ALA A 86 26.81 2.57 -38.65
CA ALA A 86 27.90 3.54 -38.80
C ALA A 86 29.27 2.86 -38.97
N GLN A 87 29.56 1.83 -38.17
CA GLN A 87 30.79 1.03 -38.29
C GLN A 87 30.89 0.34 -39.65
N ALA A 88 29.80 -0.25 -40.15
CA ALA A 88 29.77 -0.90 -41.47
C ALA A 88 30.09 0.09 -42.61
N VAL A 89 29.57 1.32 -42.53
CA VAL A 89 29.88 2.39 -43.49
C VAL A 89 31.37 2.76 -43.45
N VAL A 90 31.94 2.93 -42.26
CA VAL A 90 33.37 3.24 -42.09
C VAL A 90 34.25 2.11 -42.65
N ILE A 91 33.94 0.85 -42.34
CA ILE A 91 34.68 -0.32 -42.85
C ILE A 91 34.60 -0.37 -44.38
N ALA A 92 33.43 -0.19 -44.98
CA ALA A 92 33.27 -0.20 -46.43
C ALA A 92 34.09 0.91 -47.12
N ALA A 93 34.16 2.10 -46.52
CA ALA A 93 34.98 3.20 -47.04
C ALA A 93 36.49 2.88 -46.98
N LEU A 94 36.96 2.26 -45.89
CA LEU A 94 38.36 1.85 -45.74
C LEU A 94 38.75 0.77 -46.75
N VAL A 95 37.90 -0.24 -46.96
CA VAL A 95 38.14 -1.32 -47.93
C VAL A 95 38.25 -0.77 -49.36
N LYS A 96 37.48 0.26 -49.71
CA LYS A 96 37.52 0.89 -51.05
C LYS A 96 38.78 1.73 -51.29
N LEU A 97 39.48 2.14 -50.21
CA LEU A 97 40.68 2.98 -50.29
C LEU A 97 41.99 2.17 -50.36
N MET A 98 41.93 0.88 -50.02
CA MET A 98 43.02 -0.09 -50.23
C MET A 98 43.01 -0.66 -51.65
#